data_AF-A0A251V7S2-F1
#
_entry.id   AF-A0A251V7S2-F1
#
_cell.length_a   1.000
_cell.length_b   1.000
_cell.length_c   1.000
_cell.angle_alpha   90.00
_cell.angle_beta   90.00
_cell.angle_gamma   90.00
#
_symmetry.space_group_name_H-M   'P 1'
#
loop_
_entity.id
_entity.type
_entity.pdbx_description
1 polymer ?
#
loop_
_entity_poly.entity_id
_entity_poly.type
_entity_poly.pdbx_seq_one_letter_code
_entity_poly.pdbx_strand_id
1 'polypeptide(L)'
;MELCDGNNQPGDGFWSKVLAKFLVMMDQGPYRDNDSVSSKWRKLNSAINRFCEEYNKLYTSDRRSGWNDEDVFKMALEKYKQNHGKKSYIWFGPTPRAYVADPELIKEILLRPNEFRRPQHEPLRDSIIGGLVVSEGHKWAKHRHIINPAFHLESIKSMLSAICLSCSEMIKKWEVLTTESGVAEVDVWPYIDNLAGDVISRAAFSSSYEEAQSIFSIQKEQMDLALQLLFIFYLPGGRFIPTKANKRFNENHHKLQTLARGIVEKRKKAIETGEASNNDLLGILLESNSKEFKDQGDGMSIEDVIEECKLFYLAGSETTSSLIIWTMVCLSLHQEWQHKAREEILEVFVWCSLDFACHLIVWVWFSI
;
A
#
# COMPACT_ATOMS: atom_id res chain seq x y z
N MET A 1 -29.49 28.56 -48.00
CA MET A 1 -30.38 28.62 -46.83
C MET A 1 -29.80 27.67 -45.80
N GLU A 2 -28.69 28.09 -45.19
CA GLU A 2 -28.63 28.74 -43.87
C GLU A 2 -28.89 27.74 -42.74
N LEU A 3 -27.81 27.34 -42.08
CA LEU A 3 -27.79 26.77 -40.72
C LEU A 3 -27.08 27.80 -39.83
N CYS A 4 -27.75 28.12 -38.73
CA CYS A 4 -27.45 29.23 -37.83
C CYS A 4 -26.16 29.07 -37.00
N ASP A 5 -25.51 30.22 -36.80
CA ASP A 5 -24.68 30.63 -35.65
C ASP A 5 -25.35 30.29 -34.30
N GLY A 6 -24.67 30.16 -33.16
CA GLY A 6 -23.29 30.41 -32.78
C GLY A 6 -23.21 30.48 -31.26
N ASN A 7 -22.07 30.10 -30.67
CA ASN A 7 -21.63 30.67 -29.39
C ASN A 7 -20.09 30.68 -29.37
N ASN A 8 -19.53 31.75 -29.93
CA ASN A 8 -18.11 32.05 -29.95
C ASN A 8 -17.72 32.71 -28.61
N GLN A 9 -17.06 31.96 -27.73
CA GLN A 9 -16.12 32.54 -26.76
C GLN A 9 -14.79 31.77 -26.86
N PRO A 10 -13.67 32.43 -27.25
CA PRO A 10 -12.38 31.76 -27.39
C PRO A 10 -11.77 31.51 -26.01
N GLY A 11 -11.72 30.24 -25.61
CA GLY A 11 -11.14 29.77 -24.34
C GLY A 11 -9.62 29.92 -24.21
N ASP A 12 -8.94 30.50 -25.20
CA ASP A 12 -7.48 30.60 -25.24
C ASP A 12 -6.88 31.61 -24.26
N GLY A 13 -7.69 32.57 -23.78
CA GLY A 13 -7.20 33.65 -22.93
C GLY A 13 -6.82 33.22 -21.51
N PHE A 14 -7.52 32.23 -20.94
CA PHE A 14 -7.25 31.76 -19.58
C PHE A 14 -6.05 30.81 -19.54
N TRP A 15 -6.05 29.78 -20.39
CA TRP A 15 -4.99 28.77 -20.43
C TRP A 15 -3.65 29.34 -20.90
N SER A 16 -3.64 30.30 -21.83
CA SER A 16 -2.40 31.00 -22.22
C SER A 16 -1.83 31.85 -21.07
N LYS A 17 -2.68 32.48 -20.26
CA LYS A 17 -2.23 33.28 -19.10
C LYS A 17 -1.74 32.41 -17.94
N VAL A 18 -2.35 31.25 -17.72
CA VAL A 18 -1.91 30.26 -16.73
C VAL A 18 -0.59 29.62 -17.16
N LEU A 19 -0.47 29.22 -18.43
CA LEU A 19 0.75 28.65 -19.00
C LEU A 19 1.91 29.66 -18.99
N ALA A 20 1.67 30.93 -19.32
CA ALA A 20 2.70 31.97 -19.24
C ALA A 20 3.19 32.20 -17.80
N LYS A 21 2.29 32.21 -16.81
CA LYS A 21 2.68 32.30 -15.39
C LYS A 21 3.46 31.07 -14.93
N PHE A 22 3.07 29.89 -15.39
CA PHE A 22 3.76 28.63 -15.09
C PHE A 22 5.16 28.58 -15.71
N LEU A 23 5.33 29.03 -16.95
CA LEU A 23 6.63 29.09 -17.64
C LEU A 23 7.58 30.13 -17.03
N VAL A 24 7.06 31.27 -16.59
CA VAL A 24 7.83 32.29 -15.84
C VAL A 24 8.26 31.76 -14.45
N MET A 25 7.42 30.98 -13.78
CA MET A 25 7.79 30.31 -12.52
C MET A 25 8.85 29.21 -12.70
N MET A 26 8.97 28.65 -13.91
CA MET A 26 9.88 27.56 -14.25
C MET A 26 11.18 28.01 -14.95
N ASP A 27 11.31 29.30 -15.27
CA ASP A 27 12.43 29.90 -16.02
C ASP A 27 12.72 29.20 -17.38
N GLN A 28 11.66 28.84 -18.12
CA GLN A 28 11.77 28.16 -19.43
C GLN A 28 11.08 28.93 -20.57
N GLY A 29 11.76 28.99 -21.74
CA GLY A 29 11.27 29.61 -22.97
C GLY A 29 10.19 28.81 -23.73
N PRO A 30 9.63 29.37 -24.83
CA PRO A 30 8.44 28.83 -25.49
C PRO A 30 8.67 27.49 -26.20
N TYR A 31 7.61 26.67 -26.15
CA TYR A 31 7.57 25.25 -26.48
C TYR A 31 7.66 24.99 -28.01
N ARG A 32 8.87 24.84 -28.54
CA ARG A 32 9.11 24.08 -29.78
C ARG A 32 10.28 23.13 -29.57
N ASP A 33 9.99 21.84 -29.77
CA ASP A 33 10.90 20.67 -29.75
C ASP A 33 11.60 20.30 -28.44
N ASN A 34 10.90 20.33 -27.30
CA ASN A 34 11.47 19.84 -26.04
C ASN A 34 11.35 18.30 -25.89
N ASP A 35 12.47 17.64 -26.21
CA ASP A 35 12.98 16.39 -25.64
C ASP A 35 12.45 15.04 -26.17
N SER A 36 13.21 14.46 -27.12
CA SER A 36 13.21 13.01 -27.37
C SER A 36 13.47 12.21 -26.09
N VAL A 37 13.06 10.94 -26.06
CA VAL A 37 13.27 10.01 -24.92
C VAL A 37 14.73 10.02 -24.44
N SER A 38 15.70 10.20 -25.35
CA SER A 38 17.12 10.30 -25.02
C SER A 38 17.50 11.57 -24.25
N SER A 39 16.80 12.69 -24.47
CA SER A 39 16.99 13.93 -23.71
C SER A 39 16.39 13.85 -22.32
N LYS A 40 15.20 13.22 -22.18
CA LYS A 40 14.60 12.92 -20.88
C LYS A 40 15.47 11.95 -20.06
N TRP A 41 16.03 10.92 -20.71
CA TRP A 41 17.00 10.01 -20.12
C TRP A 41 18.28 10.73 -19.66
N ARG A 42 18.82 11.65 -20.47
CA ARG A 42 19.96 12.49 -20.07
C ARG A 42 19.66 13.36 -18.86
N LYS A 43 18.44 13.91 -18.75
CA LYS A 43 18.02 14.71 -17.58
C LYS A 43 17.85 13.86 -16.31
N LEU A 44 17.24 12.67 -16.42
CA LEU A 44 17.16 11.72 -15.30
C LEU A 44 18.55 11.26 -14.86
N ASN A 45 19.41 10.84 -15.80
CA ASN A 45 20.79 10.48 -15.49
C ASN A 45 21.56 11.64 -14.89
N SER A 46 21.32 12.89 -15.30
CA SER A 46 21.94 14.05 -14.67
C SER A 46 21.49 14.25 -13.21
N ALA A 47 20.21 14.01 -12.89
CA ALA A 47 19.74 14.06 -11.50
C ALA A 47 20.31 12.93 -10.64
N ILE A 48 20.29 11.70 -11.15
CA ILE A 48 20.89 10.53 -10.50
C ILE A 48 22.39 10.76 -10.29
N ASN A 49 23.12 11.19 -11.33
CA ASN A 49 24.55 11.45 -11.25
C ASN A 49 24.87 12.55 -10.23
N ARG A 50 24.05 13.61 -10.14
CA ARG A 50 24.23 14.65 -9.10
C ARG A 50 24.04 14.12 -7.69
N PHE A 51 23.02 13.29 -7.46
CA PHE A 51 22.86 12.62 -6.17
C PHE A 51 24.02 11.65 -5.90
N CYS A 52 24.39 10.83 -6.88
CA CYS A 52 25.52 9.91 -6.78
C CYS A 52 26.85 10.63 -6.54
N GLU A 53 27.06 11.83 -7.10
CA GLU A 53 28.23 12.65 -6.80
C GLU A 53 28.25 13.08 -5.34
N GLU A 54 27.13 13.59 -4.81
CA GLU A 54 27.04 13.95 -3.38
C GLU A 54 27.23 12.73 -2.48
N TYR A 55 26.58 11.60 -2.82
CA TYR A 55 26.73 10.34 -2.09
C TYR A 55 28.16 9.82 -2.15
N ASN A 56 28.77 9.74 -3.33
CA ASN A 56 30.13 9.21 -3.50
C ASN A 56 31.16 10.10 -2.82
N LYS A 57 31.02 11.43 -2.84
CA LYS A 57 31.88 12.34 -2.07
C LYS A 57 31.79 12.03 -0.57
N LEU A 58 30.57 11.91 -0.04
CA LEU A 58 30.36 11.57 1.38
C LEU A 58 30.82 10.15 1.72
N TYR A 59 30.76 9.21 0.78
CA TYR A 59 31.15 7.83 1.00
C TYR A 59 32.67 7.64 0.96
N THR A 60 33.37 8.40 0.11
CA THR A 60 34.80 8.18 -0.19
C THR A 60 35.75 9.18 0.45
N SER A 61 35.38 10.47 0.55
CA SER A 61 36.29 11.52 1.00
C SER A 61 35.81 12.23 2.25
N ASP A 62 34.50 12.43 2.40
CA ASP A 62 33.93 13.29 3.45
C ASP A 62 33.20 12.48 4.53
N ARG A 63 33.41 11.15 4.57
CA ARG A 63 32.77 10.27 5.55
C ARG A 63 33.28 10.63 6.94
N ARG A 64 32.40 11.08 7.82
CA ARG A 64 32.76 11.33 9.21
C ARG A 64 33.06 10.01 9.91
N SER A 65 34.06 10.02 10.78
CA SER A 65 34.38 8.86 11.62
C SER A 65 33.15 8.45 12.44
N GLY A 66 32.78 7.17 12.37
CA GLY A 66 31.61 6.61 13.04
C GLY A 66 30.31 6.57 12.24
N TRP A 67 30.25 7.13 11.03
CA TRP A 67 29.05 7.03 10.18
C TRP A 67 28.90 5.66 9.54
N ASN A 68 27.69 5.09 9.60
CA ASN A 68 27.29 3.93 8.82
C ASN A 68 26.78 4.35 7.42
N ASP A 69 26.44 3.39 6.57
CA ASP A 69 26.03 3.67 5.18
C ASP A 69 24.67 4.41 5.12
N GLU A 70 23.80 4.22 6.11
CA GLU A 70 22.54 4.95 6.25
C GLU A 70 22.76 6.42 6.62
N ASP A 71 23.72 6.72 7.51
CA ASP A 71 24.10 8.08 7.88
C ASP A 71 24.65 8.85 6.67
N VAL A 72 25.50 8.18 5.87
CA VAL A 72 26.04 8.72 4.63
C VAL A 72 24.91 9.02 3.64
N PHE A 73 23.95 8.10 3.49
CA PHE A 73 22.80 8.29 2.62
C PHE A 73 21.90 9.45 3.07
N LYS A 74 21.57 9.53 4.38
CA LYS A 74 20.76 10.62 4.95
C LYS A 74 21.41 11.98 4.72
N MET A 75 22.72 12.09 4.99
CA MET A 75 23.47 13.32 4.75
C MET A 75 23.53 13.67 3.25
N ALA A 76 23.73 12.68 2.37
CA ALA A 76 23.72 12.90 0.92
C ALA A 76 22.37 13.43 0.44
N LEU A 77 21.29 12.88 0.99
CA LEU A 77 19.93 13.32 0.70
C LEU A 77 19.65 14.73 1.23
N GLU A 78 20.13 15.07 2.42
CA GLU A 78 20.04 16.43 2.96
C GLU A 78 20.82 17.43 2.12
N LYS A 79 22.08 17.15 1.78
CA LYS A 79 22.89 18.00 0.89
C LYS A 79 22.24 18.16 -0.48
N TYR A 80 21.74 17.07 -1.06
CA TYR A 80 21.01 17.12 -2.32
C TYR A 80 19.76 18.00 -2.22
N LYS A 81 18.98 17.87 -1.14
CA LYS A 81 17.80 18.73 -0.88
C LYS A 81 18.16 20.19 -0.62
N GLN A 82 19.27 20.47 0.05
CA GLN A 82 19.76 21.84 0.27
C GLN A 82 20.21 22.48 -1.05
N ASN A 83 20.97 21.73 -1.85
CA ASN A 83 21.56 22.23 -3.11
C ASN A 83 20.54 22.30 -4.26
N HIS A 84 19.46 21.52 -4.20
CA HIS A 84 18.46 21.43 -5.27
C HIS A 84 17.03 21.80 -4.84
N GLY A 85 16.86 22.28 -3.60
CA GLY A 85 15.61 22.80 -3.05
C GLY A 85 14.64 21.74 -2.48
N LYS A 86 13.65 22.20 -1.69
CA LYS A 86 12.56 21.36 -1.12
C LYS A 86 11.59 20.81 -2.18
N LYS A 87 11.59 21.39 -3.38
CA LYS A 87 10.82 20.96 -4.54
C LYS A 87 11.78 20.31 -5.51
N SER A 88 11.97 19.00 -5.37
CA SER A 88 12.79 18.24 -6.31
C SER A 88 11.88 17.60 -7.37
N TYR A 89 12.37 17.55 -8.61
CA TYR A 89 11.70 16.84 -9.69
C TYR A 89 12.48 15.56 -9.96
N ILE A 90 11.79 14.43 -9.96
CA ILE A 90 12.33 13.13 -10.34
C ILE A 90 11.59 12.63 -11.57
N TRP A 91 12.31 12.05 -12.52
CA TRP A 91 11.69 11.42 -13.68
C TRP A 91 11.42 9.95 -13.36
N PHE A 92 10.15 9.55 -13.47
CA PHE A 92 9.75 8.14 -13.49
C PHE A 92 9.48 7.77 -14.94
N GLY A 93 10.47 7.16 -15.59
CA GLY A 93 10.43 6.95 -17.04
C GLY A 93 10.30 8.27 -17.81
N PRO A 94 9.35 8.38 -18.77
CA PRO A 94 9.13 9.61 -19.52
C PRO A 94 8.29 10.66 -18.77
N THR A 95 7.83 10.35 -17.55
CA THR A 95 6.89 11.18 -16.79
C THR A 95 7.61 11.90 -15.64
N PRO A 96 7.68 13.24 -15.65
CA PRO A 96 8.24 13.98 -14.52
C PRO A 96 7.27 13.93 -13.34
N ARG A 97 7.81 13.73 -12.13
CA ARG A 97 7.08 13.77 -10.87
C ARG A 97 7.70 14.83 -9.98
N ALA A 98 6.85 15.69 -9.42
CA ALA A 98 7.26 16.64 -8.39
C ALA A 98 7.21 15.93 -7.03
N TYR A 99 8.32 15.97 -6.29
CA TYR A 99 8.36 15.54 -4.91
C TYR A 99 8.01 16.73 -4.02
N VAL A 100 6.96 16.57 -3.20
CA VAL A 100 6.46 17.61 -2.30
C VAL A 100 6.62 17.11 -0.87
N ALA A 101 7.47 17.80 -0.10
CA ALA A 101 7.71 17.51 1.32
C ALA A 101 7.21 18.63 2.25
N ASP A 102 6.61 19.68 1.70
CA ASP A 102 6.04 20.78 2.48
C ASP A 102 4.64 20.39 2.99
N PRO A 103 4.40 20.36 4.32
CA PRO A 103 3.13 19.91 4.88
C PRO A 103 1.91 20.73 4.45
N GLU A 104 2.05 22.04 4.27
CA GLU A 104 0.94 22.89 3.85
C GLU A 104 0.59 22.62 2.40
N LEU A 105 1.59 22.41 1.54
CA LEU A 105 1.35 22.00 0.15
C LEU A 105 0.76 20.59 0.06
N ILE A 106 1.22 19.64 0.87
CA ILE A 106 0.66 18.28 0.93
C ILE A 106 -0.83 18.36 1.29
N LYS A 107 -1.18 19.14 2.31
CA LYS A 107 -2.57 19.38 2.70
C LYS A 107 -3.37 20.01 1.56
N GLU A 108 -2.85 21.05 0.91
CA GLU A 108 -3.51 21.75 -0.19
C GLU A 108 -3.78 20.83 -1.39
N ILE A 109 -2.88 19.89 -1.68
CA ILE A 109 -3.00 18.87 -2.72
C ILE A 109 -4.07 17.84 -2.35
N LEU A 110 -3.99 17.28 -1.14
CA LEU A 110 -4.90 16.23 -0.68
C LEU A 110 -6.36 16.72 -0.51
N LEU A 111 -6.56 18.02 -0.27
CA LEU A 111 -7.89 18.64 -0.17
C LEU A 111 -8.55 18.91 -1.53
N ARG A 112 -7.83 18.79 -2.65
CA ARG A 112 -8.34 19.10 -4.01
C ARG A 112 -8.22 17.91 -4.95
N PRO A 113 -8.88 16.76 -4.67
CA PRO A 113 -8.74 15.53 -5.44
C PRO A 113 -9.22 15.64 -6.90
N ASN A 114 -10.08 16.62 -7.21
CA ASN A 114 -10.55 16.87 -8.58
C ASN A 114 -9.48 17.55 -9.45
N GLU A 115 -8.61 18.37 -8.84
CA GLU A 115 -7.50 19.07 -9.50
C GLU A 115 -6.24 18.20 -9.49
N PHE A 116 -5.91 17.60 -8.35
CA PHE A 116 -4.77 16.72 -8.16
C PHE A 116 -5.20 15.26 -8.16
N ARG A 117 -5.31 14.72 -9.36
CA ARG A 117 -5.58 13.28 -9.56
C ARG A 117 -4.35 12.45 -9.25
N ARG A 118 -4.57 11.20 -8.85
CA ARG A 118 -3.52 10.19 -8.72
C ARG A 118 -2.80 10.03 -10.06
N PRO A 119 -1.51 9.67 -10.07
CA PRO A 119 -0.80 9.43 -11.32
C PRO A 119 -1.57 8.46 -12.22
N GLN A 120 -1.71 8.82 -13.50
CA GLN A 120 -2.48 8.09 -14.51
C GLN A 120 -2.16 6.58 -14.49
N HIS A 121 -3.15 5.78 -14.91
CA HIS A 121 -3.06 4.32 -15.02
C HIS A 121 -1.69 3.85 -15.49
N GLU A 122 -0.99 3.13 -14.62
CA GLU A 122 0.27 2.46 -14.90
C GLU A 122 -0.08 0.98 -15.02
N PRO A 123 -0.24 0.41 -16.23
CA PRO A 123 -0.86 -0.90 -16.43
C PRO A 123 -0.21 -2.06 -15.67
N LEU A 124 1.02 -1.89 -15.21
CA LEU A 124 1.76 -2.88 -14.44
C LEU A 124 1.64 -2.65 -12.92
N ARG A 125 1.60 -1.40 -12.45
CA ARG A 125 1.21 -1.10 -11.07
C ARG A 125 -0.22 -1.55 -10.81
N ASP A 126 -1.11 -1.24 -11.74
CA ASP A 126 -2.54 -1.52 -11.61
C ASP A 126 -2.87 -3.01 -11.86
N SER A 127 -1.94 -3.79 -12.43
CA SER A 127 -2.09 -5.25 -12.51
C SER A 127 -1.60 -5.98 -11.26
N ILE A 128 -0.76 -5.33 -10.44
CA ILE A 128 -0.36 -5.81 -9.11
C ILE A 128 -1.43 -5.45 -8.09
N ILE A 129 -1.88 -4.18 -8.13
CA ILE A 129 -2.81 -3.61 -7.16
C ILE A 129 -4.06 -3.13 -7.91
N GLY A 130 -5.20 -3.76 -7.62
CA GLY A 130 -6.51 -3.37 -8.13
C GLY A 130 -7.34 -2.58 -7.11
N GLY A 131 -8.64 -2.49 -7.38
CA GLY A 131 -9.63 -1.99 -6.42
C GLY A 131 -9.51 -0.51 -6.07
N LEU A 132 -9.84 -0.16 -4.83
CA LEU A 132 -9.91 1.20 -4.32
C LEU A 132 -8.60 2.00 -4.39
N VAL A 133 -7.45 1.33 -4.40
CA VAL A 133 -6.14 1.99 -4.45
C VAL A 133 -5.86 2.61 -5.82
N VAL A 134 -6.43 2.06 -6.89
CA VAL A 134 -6.21 2.55 -8.26
C VAL A 134 -7.44 3.20 -8.88
N SER A 135 -8.62 3.05 -8.26
CA SER A 135 -9.86 3.66 -8.73
C SER A 135 -9.92 5.16 -8.42
N GLU A 136 -10.55 5.95 -9.30
CA GLU A 136 -10.80 7.37 -9.12
C GLU A 136 -12.27 7.75 -9.43
N GLY A 137 -12.64 8.99 -9.07
CA GLY A 137 -13.91 9.61 -9.43
C GLY A 137 -15.13 8.81 -8.98
N HIS A 138 -16.09 8.66 -9.88
CA HIS A 138 -17.35 7.95 -9.59
C HIS A 138 -17.13 6.50 -9.18
N LYS A 139 -16.21 5.78 -9.85
CA LYS A 139 -15.90 4.38 -9.52
C LYS A 139 -15.37 4.27 -8.09
N TRP A 140 -14.42 5.12 -7.71
CA TRP A 140 -13.89 5.15 -6.35
C TRP A 140 -14.97 5.48 -5.32
N ALA A 141 -15.79 6.51 -5.58
CA ALA A 141 -16.85 6.92 -4.66
C ALA A 141 -17.86 5.78 -4.43
N LYS A 142 -18.28 5.11 -5.50
CA LYS A 142 -19.17 3.93 -5.44
C LYS A 142 -18.54 2.79 -4.64
N HIS A 143 -17.34 2.36 -4.99
CA HIS A 143 -16.68 1.25 -4.30
C HIS A 143 -16.51 1.56 -2.81
N ARG A 144 -16.09 2.80 -2.49
CA ARG A 144 -15.90 3.24 -1.11
C ARG A 144 -17.21 3.23 -0.34
N HIS A 145 -18.30 3.66 -0.95
CA HIS A 145 -19.63 3.62 -0.36
C HIS A 145 -20.05 2.17 -0.02
N ILE A 146 -19.92 1.25 -0.98
CA ILE A 146 -20.31 -0.16 -0.82
C ILE A 146 -19.44 -0.90 0.21
N ILE A 147 -18.16 -0.56 0.30
CA ILE A 147 -17.19 -1.23 1.18
C ILE A 147 -17.23 -0.70 2.62
N ASN A 148 -17.54 0.58 2.82
CA ASN A 148 -17.50 1.24 4.13
C ASN A 148 -18.25 0.51 5.26
N PRO A 149 -19.44 -0.10 5.06
CA PRO A 149 -20.14 -0.83 6.11
C PRO A 149 -19.32 -1.95 6.76
N ALA A 150 -18.39 -2.57 6.03
CA ALA A 150 -17.51 -3.60 6.57
C ALA A 150 -16.51 -3.06 7.60
N PHE A 151 -16.30 -1.74 7.65
CA PHE A 151 -15.38 -1.05 8.55
C PHE A 151 -16.12 -0.23 9.62
N HIS A 152 -17.42 -0.44 9.80
CA HIS A 152 -18.15 0.12 10.93
C HIS A 152 -17.79 -0.60 12.24
N LEU A 153 -18.00 0.09 13.38
CA LEU A 153 -17.63 -0.41 14.70
C LEU A 153 -18.23 -1.78 15.03
N GLU A 154 -19.49 -2.03 14.64
CA GLU A 154 -20.16 -3.32 14.86
C GLU A 154 -19.50 -4.46 14.08
N SER A 155 -19.14 -4.21 12.83
CA SER A 155 -18.39 -5.12 11.96
C SER A 155 -16.98 -5.38 12.48
N ILE A 156 -16.31 -4.37 13.03
CA ILE A 156 -15.00 -4.55 13.65
C ILE A 156 -15.11 -5.41 14.93
N LYS A 157 -16.17 -5.21 15.72
CA LYS A 157 -16.41 -6.04 16.92
C LYS A 157 -16.66 -7.50 16.58
N SER A 158 -17.34 -7.82 15.47
CA SER A 158 -17.54 -9.22 15.04
C SER A 158 -16.23 -9.89 14.62
N MET A 159 -15.25 -9.12 14.14
CA MET A 159 -13.92 -9.63 13.75
C MET A 159 -12.96 -9.84 14.94
N LEU A 160 -13.26 -9.29 16.12
CA LEU A 160 -12.35 -9.32 17.27
C LEU A 160 -12.00 -10.75 17.73
N SER A 161 -12.97 -11.66 17.68
CA SER A 161 -12.75 -13.07 18.05
C SER A 161 -11.71 -13.75 17.15
N ALA A 162 -11.76 -13.48 15.84
CA ALA A 162 -10.79 -13.99 14.88
C ALA A 162 -9.39 -13.43 15.16
N ILE A 163 -9.28 -12.13 15.43
CA ILE A 163 -8.01 -11.47 15.78
C ILE A 163 -7.40 -12.11 17.04
N CYS A 164 -8.21 -12.24 18.10
CA CYS A 164 -7.76 -12.85 19.36
C CYS A 164 -7.33 -14.30 19.18
N LEU A 165 -8.03 -15.08 18.36
CA LEU A 165 -7.67 -16.47 18.08
C LEU A 165 -6.32 -16.57 17.38
N SER A 166 -6.10 -15.77 16.33
CA SER A 166 -4.83 -15.70 15.60
C SER A 166 -3.65 -15.33 16.50
N CYS A 167 -3.83 -14.29 17.34
CA CYS A 167 -2.83 -13.90 18.33
C CYS A 167 -2.55 -15.03 19.35
N SER A 168 -3.59 -15.70 19.84
CA SER A 168 -3.46 -16.79 20.82
C SER A 168 -2.63 -17.95 20.27
N GLU A 169 -2.88 -18.32 19.00
CA GLU A 169 -2.16 -19.42 18.35
C GLU A 169 -0.69 -19.09 18.08
N MET A 170 -0.38 -17.83 17.76
CA MET A 170 1.00 -17.39 17.64
C MET A 170 1.72 -17.44 18.99
N ILE A 171 1.09 -16.95 20.06
CA ILE A 171 1.67 -16.94 21.41
C ILE A 171 1.93 -18.36 21.90
N LYS A 172 0.99 -19.28 21.69
CA LYS A 172 1.20 -20.71 22.00
C LYS A 172 2.43 -21.30 21.32
N LYS A 173 2.74 -20.88 20.08
CA LYS A 173 3.97 -21.30 19.41
C LYS A 173 5.21 -20.76 20.11
N TRP A 174 5.19 -19.51 20.58
CA TRP A 174 6.28 -18.93 21.36
C TRP A 174 6.43 -19.58 22.74
N GLU A 175 5.34 -19.90 23.43
CA GLU A 175 5.38 -20.61 24.72
C GLU A 175 6.07 -21.97 24.61
N VAL A 176 5.81 -22.71 23.53
CA VAL A 176 6.48 -23.98 23.26
C VAL A 176 8.00 -23.79 23.17
N LEU A 177 8.46 -22.69 22.56
CA LEU A 177 9.90 -22.38 22.43
C LEU A 177 10.56 -22.03 23.76
N THR A 178 9.80 -21.55 24.76
CA THR A 178 10.34 -21.17 26.08
C THR A 178 10.21 -22.26 27.14
N THR A 179 9.64 -23.42 26.81
CA THR A 179 9.35 -24.51 27.78
C THR A 179 10.58 -25.08 28.50
N GLU A 180 11.76 -25.09 27.88
CA GLU A 180 12.95 -25.72 28.47
C GLU A 180 13.79 -24.77 29.34
N SER A 181 13.98 -23.53 28.89
CA SER A 181 14.93 -22.56 29.48
C SER A 181 14.27 -21.34 30.11
N GLY A 182 12.97 -21.12 29.89
CA GLY A 182 12.25 -19.90 30.25
C GLY A 182 12.66 -18.66 29.45
N VAL A 183 13.66 -18.75 28.56
CA VAL A 183 14.15 -17.67 27.70
C VAL A 183 14.55 -18.27 26.35
N ALA A 184 14.06 -17.69 25.26
CA ALA A 184 14.40 -18.09 23.90
C ALA A 184 14.70 -16.86 23.03
N GLU A 185 15.73 -16.96 22.20
CA GLU A 185 15.97 -16.00 21.13
C GLU A 185 15.12 -16.40 19.92
N VAL A 186 14.31 -15.47 19.40
CA VAL A 186 13.33 -15.76 18.35
C VAL A 186 13.39 -14.67 17.28
N ASP A 187 13.56 -15.07 16.03
CA ASP A 187 13.22 -14.20 14.90
C ASP A 187 11.70 -14.06 14.83
N VAL A 188 11.19 -12.89 15.25
CA VAL A 188 9.75 -12.60 15.31
C VAL A 188 9.15 -12.31 13.94
N TRP A 189 9.94 -11.95 12.92
CA TRP A 189 9.43 -11.50 11.63
C TRP A 189 8.49 -12.54 10.97
N PRO A 190 8.89 -13.83 10.83
CA PRO A 190 8.02 -14.85 10.24
C PRO A 190 6.73 -15.06 11.03
N TYR A 191 6.73 -14.90 12.35
CA TYR A 191 5.54 -15.09 13.18
C TYR A 191 4.54 -13.95 12.99
N ILE A 192 5.03 -12.71 12.98
CA ILE A 192 4.18 -11.53 12.82
C ILE A 192 3.64 -11.40 11.39
N ASP A 193 4.45 -11.72 10.39
CA ASP A 193 4.02 -11.78 9.00
C ASP A 193 2.92 -12.84 8.79
N ASN A 194 3.09 -14.04 9.36
CA ASN A 194 2.03 -15.06 9.37
C ASN A 194 0.80 -14.62 10.17
N LEU A 195 0.98 -13.93 11.31
CA LEU A 195 -0.13 -13.42 12.12
C LEU A 195 -1.00 -12.44 11.32
N ALA A 196 -0.39 -11.46 10.65
CA ALA A 196 -1.15 -10.49 9.87
C ALA A 196 -1.92 -11.17 8.72
N GLY A 197 -1.30 -12.16 8.06
CA GLY A 197 -1.93 -12.99 7.05
C GLY A 197 -3.10 -13.83 7.58
N ASP A 198 -2.95 -14.46 8.75
CA ASP A 198 -4.00 -15.26 9.38
C ASP A 198 -5.17 -14.38 9.86
N VAL A 199 -4.88 -13.22 10.46
CA VAL A 199 -5.88 -12.25 10.89
C VAL A 199 -6.74 -11.80 9.71
N ILE A 200 -6.14 -11.35 8.60
CA ILE A 200 -6.94 -10.90 7.45
C ILE A 200 -7.73 -12.06 6.83
N SER A 201 -7.16 -13.28 6.80
CA SER A 201 -7.84 -14.47 6.26
C SER A 201 -9.11 -14.81 7.05
N ARG A 202 -9.02 -14.79 8.39
CA ARG A 202 -10.15 -15.10 9.26
C ARG A 202 -11.15 -13.95 9.35
N ALA A 203 -10.67 -12.74 9.61
CA ALA A 203 -11.52 -11.58 9.86
C ALA A 203 -12.22 -11.06 8.58
N ALA A 204 -11.52 -11.07 7.44
CA ALA A 204 -12.10 -10.53 6.21
C ALA A 204 -12.78 -11.60 5.34
N PHE A 205 -12.33 -12.85 5.38
CA PHE A 205 -12.78 -13.88 4.44
C PHE A 205 -13.38 -15.13 5.10
N SER A 206 -13.33 -15.24 6.43
CA SER A 206 -13.67 -16.47 7.17
C SER A 206 -12.99 -17.72 6.59
N SER A 207 -11.80 -17.56 6.01
CA SER A 207 -10.98 -18.66 5.51
C SER A 207 -9.88 -18.98 6.51
N SER A 208 -9.36 -20.21 6.45
CA SER A 208 -8.16 -20.53 7.23
C SER A 208 -6.92 -19.91 6.57
N TYR A 209 -5.86 -19.69 7.34
CA TYR A 209 -4.60 -19.21 6.78
C TYR A 209 -4.02 -20.16 5.75
N GLU A 210 -4.21 -21.48 5.92
CA GLU A 210 -3.77 -22.49 4.95
C GLU A 210 -4.40 -22.26 3.57
N GLU A 211 -5.67 -21.86 3.52
CA GLU A 211 -6.36 -21.51 2.27
C GLU A 211 -5.79 -20.23 1.64
N ALA A 212 -5.36 -19.26 2.45
CA ALA A 212 -4.82 -17.98 2.00
C ALA A 212 -3.29 -17.99 1.76
N GLN A 213 -2.56 -18.99 2.27
CA GLN A 213 -1.10 -19.08 2.16
C GLN A 213 -0.63 -19.05 0.70
N SER A 214 -1.38 -19.71 -0.19
CA SER A 214 -1.10 -19.69 -1.63
C SER A 214 -1.21 -18.26 -2.21
N ILE A 215 -2.17 -17.46 -1.76
CA ILE A 215 -2.35 -16.06 -2.21
C ILE A 215 -1.17 -15.22 -1.74
N PHE A 216 -0.81 -15.27 -0.45
CA PHE A 216 0.30 -14.50 0.09
C PHE A 216 1.63 -14.83 -0.57
N SER A 217 1.91 -16.12 -0.78
CA SER A 217 3.17 -16.54 -1.42
C SER A 217 3.30 -15.99 -2.85
N ILE A 218 2.21 -16.02 -3.63
CA ILE A 218 2.18 -15.49 -4.99
C ILE A 218 2.22 -13.95 -4.99
N GLN A 219 1.57 -13.28 -4.03
CA GLN A 219 1.62 -11.82 -3.90
C GLN A 219 3.03 -11.32 -3.61
N LYS A 220 3.76 -11.98 -2.70
CA LYS A 220 5.17 -11.64 -2.41
C LYS A 220 6.04 -11.78 -3.65
N GLU A 221 5.95 -12.91 -4.35
CA GLU A 221 6.68 -13.09 -5.61
C GLU A 221 6.29 -12.04 -6.65
N GLN A 222 5.01 -11.67 -6.72
CA GLN A 222 4.53 -10.62 -7.63
C GLN A 222 5.14 -9.25 -7.31
N MET A 223 5.26 -8.90 -6.03
CA MET A 223 5.92 -7.67 -5.58
C MET A 223 7.41 -7.66 -5.88
N ASP A 224 8.11 -8.78 -5.64
CA ASP A 224 9.53 -8.93 -5.97
C ASP A 224 9.77 -8.77 -7.48
N LEU A 225 8.95 -9.43 -8.30
CA LEU A 225 9.01 -9.29 -9.76
C LEU A 225 8.69 -7.87 -10.20
N ALA A 226 7.73 -7.21 -9.56
CA ALA A 226 7.38 -5.83 -9.87
C ALA A 226 8.55 -4.87 -9.61
N LEU A 227 9.26 -5.05 -8.49
CA LEU A 227 10.45 -4.27 -8.15
C LEU A 227 11.59 -4.52 -9.16
N GLN A 228 11.83 -5.78 -9.53
CA GLN A 228 12.85 -6.14 -10.53
C GLN A 228 12.54 -5.57 -11.92
N LEU A 229 11.25 -5.55 -12.29
CA LEU A 229 10.78 -5.09 -13.59
C LEU A 229 10.50 -3.59 -13.65
N LEU A 230 10.68 -2.85 -12.54
CA LEU A 230 10.34 -1.43 -12.43
C LEU A 230 10.91 -0.60 -13.61
N PHE A 231 12.17 -0.82 -13.99
CA PHE A 231 12.77 -0.11 -15.12
C PHE A 231 12.21 -0.55 -16.48
N ILE A 232 11.91 -1.83 -16.66
CA ILE A 232 11.32 -2.38 -17.90
C ILE A 232 9.88 -1.87 -18.08
N PHE A 233 9.16 -1.63 -16.99
CA PHE A 233 7.80 -1.10 -17.01
C PHE A 233 7.69 0.30 -17.61
N TYR A 234 8.75 1.10 -17.48
CA TYR A 234 8.82 2.45 -18.05
C TYR A 234 9.27 2.47 -19.52
N LEU A 235 9.66 1.32 -20.10
CA LEU A 235 9.94 1.20 -21.52
C LEU A 235 8.63 0.93 -22.28
N PRO A 236 8.24 1.77 -23.26
CA PRO A 236 7.09 1.49 -24.11
C PRO A 236 7.21 0.09 -24.75
N GLY A 237 6.21 -0.76 -24.51
CA GLY A 237 6.21 -2.15 -25.00
C GLY A 237 7.00 -3.14 -24.14
N GLY A 238 7.69 -2.70 -23.09
CA GLY A 238 8.51 -3.53 -22.20
C GLY A 238 7.76 -4.72 -21.59
N ARG A 239 6.47 -4.55 -21.29
CA ARG A 239 5.57 -5.61 -20.78
C ARG A 239 5.33 -6.76 -21.75
N PHE A 240 5.54 -6.54 -23.05
CA PHE A 240 5.34 -7.56 -24.09
C PHE A 240 6.63 -8.29 -24.44
N ILE A 241 7.76 -7.88 -23.86
CA ILE A 241 9.02 -8.58 -24.04
C ILE A 241 8.87 -9.95 -23.34
N PRO A 242 9.11 -11.07 -24.03
CA PRO A 242 8.91 -12.41 -23.48
C PRO A 242 10.06 -12.82 -22.54
N THR A 243 10.33 -12.01 -21.51
CA THR A 243 11.30 -12.35 -20.46
C THR A 243 10.71 -13.39 -19.51
N LYS A 244 11.57 -14.15 -18.83
CA LYS A 244 11.14 -15.08 -17.77
C LYS A 244 10.34 -14.35 -16.68
N ALA A 245 10.78 -13.15 -16.31
CA ALA A 245 10.12 -12.32 -15.30
C ALA A 245 8.73 -11.84 -15.76
N ASN A 246 8.58 -11.34 -17.00
CA ASN A 246 7.26 -10.93 -17.53
C ASN A 246 6.30 -12.13 -17.64
N LYS A 247 6.80 -13.28 -18.10
CA LYS A 247 5.99 -14.51 -18.17
C LYS A 247 5.51 -14.92 -16.78
N ARG A 248 6.43 -14.97 -15.81
CA ARG A 248 6.11 -15.35 -14.43
C ARG A 248 5.15 -14.36 -13.76
N PHE A 249 5.34 -13.06 -13.98
CA PHE A 249 4.46 -12.01 -13.49
C PHE A 249 3.02 -12.16 -14.03
N ASN A 250 2.87 -12.48 -15.32
CA ASN A 250 1.56 -12.75 -15.92
C ASN A 250 0.94 -14.04 -15.38
N GLU A 251 1.72 -15.12 -15.22
CA GLU A 251 1.26 -16.37 -14.60
C GLU A 251 0.74 -16.13 -13.17
N ASN A 252 1.48 -15.36 -12.38
CA ASN A 252 1.11 -15.01 -11.00
C ASN A 252 -0.16 -14.15 -10.95
N HIS A 253 -0.28 -13.16 -11.85
CA HIS A 253 -1.51 -12.37 -11.98
C HIS A 253 -2.75 -13.26 -12.24
N HIS A 254 -2.66 -14.20 -13.18
CA HIS A 254 -3.77 -15.12 -13.47
C HIS A 254 -4.08 -16.08 -12.31
N LYS A 255 -3.05 -16.58 -11.62
CA LYS A 255 -3.24 -17.44 -10.44
C LYS A 255 -3.95 -16.69 -9.31
N LEU A 256 -3.51 -15.46 -9.00
CA LEU A 256 -4.15 -14.62 -7.98
C LEU A 256 -5.61 -14.34 -8.34
N GLN A 257 -5.89 -14.00 -9.59
CA GLN A 257 -7.25 -13.76 -10.05
C GLN A 257 -8.13 -15.03 -9.92
N THR A 258 -7.58 -16.20 -10.23
CA THR A 258 -8.30 -17.48 -10.10
C THR A 258 -8.59 -17.82 -8.65
N LEU A 259 -7.61 -17.68 -7.76
CA LEU A 259 -7.77 -17.96 -6.33
C LEU A 259 -8.77 -17.00 -5.68
N ALA A 260 -8.63 -15.69 -5.95
CA ALA A 260 -9.55 -14.69 -5.43
C ALA A 260 -10.98 -14.90 -5.94
N ARG A 261 -11.16 -15.25 -7.23
CA ARG A 261 -12.48 -15.64 -7.75
C ARG A 261 -13.05 -16.86 -7.03
N GLY A 262 -12.23 -17.89 -6.78
CA GLY A 262 -12.65 -19.07 -6.04
C GLY A 262 -13.19 -18.73 -4.64
N ILE A 263 -12.51 -17.83 -3.92
CA ILE A 263 -12.96 -17.36 -2.59
C ILE A 263 -14.29 -16.63 -2.70
N VAL A 264 -14.41 -15.69 -3.64
CA VAL A 264 -15.64 -14.89 -3.81
C VAL A 264 -16.82 -15.78 -4.18
N GLU A 265 -16.66 -16.71 -5.12
CA GLU A 265 -17.75 -17.61 -5.55
C GLU A 265 -18.13 -18.62 -4.47
N LYS A 266 -17.14 -19.23 -3.79
CA LYS A 266 -17.39 -20.11 -2.62
C LYS A 266 -18.19 -19.35 -1.57
N ARG A 267 -17.82 -18.11 -1.30
CA ARG A 267 -18.49 -17.28 -0.30
C ARG A 267 -19.91 -16.91 -0.71
N LYS A 268 -20.09 -16.44 -1.93
CA LYS A 268 -21.40 -16.10 -2.48
C LYS A 268 -22.35 -17.28 -2.40
N LYS A 269 -21.90 -18.48 -2.80
CA LYS A 269 -22.69 -19.71 -2.70
C LYS A 269 -23.08 -20.04 -1.27
N ALA A 270 -22.16 -19.93 -0.31
CA ALA A 270 -22.44 -20.21 1.10
C ALA A 270 -23.48 -19.24 1.71
N ILE A 271 -23.51 -17.98 1.24
CA ILE A 271 -24.53 -16.99 1.64
C ILE A 271 -25.89 -17.36 1.02
N GLU A 272 -25.91 -17.72 -0.26
CA GLU A 272 -27.14 -18.13 -0.97
C GLU A 272 -27.78 -19.40 -0.38
N THR A 273 -26.98 -20.34 0.12
CA THR A 273 -27.44 -21.56 0.79
C THR A 273 -27.81 -21.36 2.26
N GLY A 274 -27.55 -20.18 2.83
CA GLY A 274 -27.77 -19.89 4.26
C GLY A 274 -26.77 -20.57 5.19
N GLU A 275 -25.66 -21.09 4.67
CA GLU A 275 -24.62 -21.81 5.42
C GLU A 275 -23.59 -20.86 6.07
N ALA A 276 -23.54 -19.58 5.66
CA ALA A 276 -22.59 -18.60 6.17
C ALA A 276 -23.29 -17.30 6.66
N SER A 277 -22.78 -16.74 7.77
CA SER A 277 -23.21 -15.44 8.29
C SER A 277 -22.48 -14.28 7.62
N ASN A 278 -23.15 -13.18 7.28
CA ASN A 278 -22.55 -12.00 6.64
C ASN A 278 -21.73 -11.10 7.60
N ASN A 279 -21.02 -11.68 8.56
CA ASN A 279 -20.36 -10.93 9.64
C ASN A 279 -18.87 -10.63 9.37
N ASP A 280 -18.31 -11.16 8.28
CA ASP A 280 -16.95 -10.86 7.81
C ASP A 280 -16.97 -9.84 6.66
N LEU A 281 -15.80 -9.26 6.37
CA LEU A 281 -15.65 -8.17 5.41
C LEU A 281 -16.24 -8.54 4.04
N LEU A 282 -15.92 -9.72 3.52
CA LEU A 282 -16.41 -10.16 2.21
C LEU A 282 -17.92 -10.39 2.22
N GLY A 283 -18.47 -10.97 3.29
CA GLY A 283 -19.92 -11.13 3.46
C GLY A 283 -20.65 -9.79 3.46
N ILE A 284 -20.16 -8.81 4.23
CA ILE A 284 -20.73 -7.46 4.31
C ILE A 284 -20.62 -6.74 2.95
N LEU A 285 -19.48 -6.88 2.27
CA LEU A 285 -19.27 -6.31 0.95
C LEU A 285 -20.24 -6.89 -0.08
N LEU A 286 -20.41 -8.22 -0.11
CA LEU A 286 -21.35 -8.88 -1.03
C LEU A 286 -22.80 -8.49 -0.75
N GLU A 287 -23.18 -8.40 0.52
CA GLU A 287 -24.52 -7.96 0.92
C GLU A 287 -24.77 -6.49 0.53
N SER A 288 -23.83 -5.61 0.85
CA SER A 288 -23.92 -4.17 0.53
C SER A 288 -23.98 -3.96 -0.98
N ASN A 289 -23.19 -4.72 -1.74
CA ASN A 289 -23.22 -4.67 -3.20
C ASN A 289 -24.57 -5.15 -3.77
N SER A 290 -25.15 -6.21 -3.21
CA SER A 290 -26.47 -6.70 -3.61
C SER A 290 -27.58 -5.68 -3.34
N LYS A 291 -27.52 -4.98 -2.20
CA LYS A 291 -28.44 -3.89 -1.86
C LYS A 291 -28.32 -2.73 -2.86
N GLU A 292 -27.10 -2.28 -3.15
CA GLU A 292 -26.86 -1.21 -4.11
C GLU A 292 -27.41 -1.53 -5.51
N PHE A 293 -27.21 -2.77 -5.99
CA PHE A 293 -27.80 -3.22 -7.26
C PHE A 293 -29.32 -3.19 -7.27
N LYS A 294 -29.98 -3.52 -6.15
CA LYS A 294 -31.44 -3.51 -6.04
C LYS A 294 -32.01 -2.09 -5.99
N ASP A 295 -31.33 -1.20 -5.27
CA ASP A 295 -31.84 0.15 -4.99
C ASP A 295 -31.57 1.12 -6.15
N GLN A 296 -30.38 1.04 -6.76
CA GLN A 296 -29.91 2.02 -7.75
C GLN A 296 -29.54 1.41 -9.11
N GLY A 297 -29.46 0.07 -9.22
CA GLY A 297 -28.99 -0.60 -10.43
C GLY A 297 -27.51 -0.42 -10.73
N ASP A 298 -26.74 0.17 -9.81
CA ASP A 298 -25.34 0.57 -10.01
C ASP A 298 -24.40 -0.02 -8.94
N GLY A 299 -24.32 -1.35 -8.86
CA GLY A 299 -23.34 -2.03 -7.99
C GLY A 299 -21.96 -2.22 -8.62
N MET A 300 -21.07 -2.88 -7.89
CA MET A 300 -19.76 -3.37 -8.36
C MET A 300 -19.91 -4.66 -9.17
N SER A 301 -19.17 -4.78 -10.27
CA SER A 301 -19.07 -6.04 -11.00
C SER A 301 -18.40 -7.13 -10.15
N ILE A 302 -18.56 -8.40 -10.53
CA ILE A 302 -17.86 -9.50 -9.87
C ILE A 302 -16.33 -9.36 -10.04
N GLU A 303 -15.87 -8.87 -11.18
CA GLU A 303 -14.46 -8.53 -11.43
C GLU A 303 -13.97 -7.44 -10.47
N ASP A 304 -14.77 -6.41 -10.21
CA ASP A 304 -14.43 -5.37 -9.25
C ASP A 304 -14.32 -5.95 -7.83
N VAL A 305 -15.26 -6.79 -7.40
CA VAL A 305 -15.21 -7.47 -6.10
C VAL A 305 -13.92 -8.29 -5.96
N ILE A 306 -13.52 -9.02 -7.01
CA ILE A 306 -12.29 -9.82 -7.02
C ILE A 306 -11.05 -8.92 -6.87
N GLU A 307 -11.01 -7.78 -7.55
CA GLU A 307 -9.91 -6.82 -7.43
C GLU A 307 -9.83 -6.19 -6.02
N GLU A 308 -10.97 -5.91 -5.38
CA GLU A 308 -11.00 -5.48 -3.97
C GLU A 308 -10.51 -6.59 -3.03
N CYS A 309 -10.86 -7.85 -3.27
CA CYS A 309 -10.38 -8.97 -2.46
C CYS A 309 -8.85 -9.11 -2.53
N LYS A 310 -8.27 -9.03 -3.74
CA LYS A 310 -6.81 -9.04 -3.92
C LYS A 310 -6.15 -7.88 -3.15
N LEU A 311 -6.76 -6.70 -3.21
CA LEU A 311 -6.30 -5.54 -2.47
C LEU A 311 -6.33 -5.77 -0.96
N PHE A 312 -7.42 -6.30 -0.39
CA PHE A 312 -7.51 -6.51 1.05
C PHE A 312 -6.49 -7.51 1.58
N TYR A 313 -6.22 -8.60 0.85
CA TYR A 313 -5.15 -9.52 1.23
C TYR A 313 -3.78 -8.84 1.27
N LEU A 314 -3.45 -8.02 0.24
CA LEU A 314 -2.16 -7.35 0.17
C LEU A 314 -2.04 -6.24 1.22
N ALA A 315 -2.98 -5.28 1.20
CA ALA A 315 -2.93 -4.10 2.06
C ALA A 315 -3.09 -4.46 3.54
N GLY A 316 -3.93 -5.46 3.86
CA GLY A 316 -4.22 -5.86 5.23
C GLY A 316 -3.11 -6.66 5.90
N SER A 317 -2.28 -7.39 5.14
CA SER A 317 -1.20 -8.22 5.70
C SER A 317 0.13 -7.48 5.79
N GLU A 318 0.67 -7.00 4.67
CA GLU A 318 2.04 -6.48 4.56
C GLU A 318 2.27 -5.19 5.36
N THR A 319 1.30 -4.27 5.32
CA THR A 319 1.40 -3.00 6.07
C THR A 319 1.26 -3.22 7.57
N THR A 320 0.35 -4.11 7.98
CA THR A 320 0.10 -4.45 9.39
C THR A 320 1.27 -5.21 10.00
N SER A 321 1.84 -6.20 9.30
CA SER A 321 3.01 -6.94 9.80
C SER A 321 4.20 -6.01 9.99
N SER A 322 4.47 -5.15 9.01
CA SER A 322 5.52 -4.13 9.09
C SER A 322 5.31 -3.18 10.26
N LEU A 323 4.08 -2.69 10.46
CA LEU A 323 3.74 -1.80 11.58
C LEU A 323 3.99 -2.47 12.93
N ILE A 324 3.53 -3.71 13.11
CA ILE A 324 3.69 -4.45 14.37
C ILE A 324 5.18 -4.68 14.67
N ILE A 325 5.97 -5.08 13.67
CA ILE A 325 7.40 -5.33 13.84
C ILE A 325 8.14 -4.06 14.22
N TRP A 326 7.91 -2.95 13.52
CA TRP A 326 8.52 -1.67 13.89
C TRP A 326 8.05 -1.18 15.26
N THR A 327 6.80 -1.45 15.64
CA THR A 327 6.31 -1.16 16.99
C THR A 327 7.09 -1.98 18.03
N MET A 328 7.31 -3.27 17.81
CA MET A 328 8.09 -4.13 18.72
C MET A 328 9.54 -3.64 18.84
N VAL A 329 10.18 -3.25 17.72
CA VAL A 329 11.52 -2.66 17.72
C VAL A 329 11.56 -1.33 18.49
N CYS A 330 10.58 -0.45 18.31
CA CYS A 330 10.52 0.80 19.05
C CYS A 330 10.31 0.56 20.55
N LEU A 331 9.46 -0.40 20.94
CA LEU A 331 9.21 -0.73 22.34
C LEU A 331 10.43 -1.38 23.00
N SER A 332 11.17 -2.23 22.28
CA SER A 332 12.39 -2.85 22.82
C SER A 332 13.50 -1.83 23.10
N LEU A 333 13.63 -0.83 22.22
CA LEU A 333 14.60 0.27 22.38
C LEU A 333 14.17 1.30 23.44
N HIS A 334 12.89 1.33 23.82
CA HIS A 334 12.35 2.31 24.75
C HIS A 334 11.48 1.69 25.84
N GLN A 335 12.14 1.08 26.82
CA GLN A 335 11.52 0.38 27.95
C GLN A 335 10.49 1.21 28.73
N GLU A 336 10.69 2.52 28.88
CA GLU A 336 9.72 3.41 29.55
C GLU A 336 8.34 3.40 28.83
N TRP A 337 8.33 3.39 27.50
CA TRP A 337 7.09 3.30 26.71
C TRP A 337 6.49 1.89 26.77
N GLN A 338 7.34 0.86 26.81
CA GLN A 338 6.88 -0.52 27.00
C GLN A 338 6.18 -0.70 28.35
N HIS A 339 6.72 -0.12 29.43
CA HIS A 339 6.10 -0.14 30.75
C HIS A 339 4.76 0.59 30.78
N LYS A 340 4.67 1.81 30.22
CA LYS A 340 3.41 2.57 30.16
C LYS A 340 2.33 1.84 29.37
N ALA A 341 2.68 1.27 28.21
CA ALA A 341 1.73 0.49 27.42
C ALA A 341 1.22 -0.73 28.20
N ARG A 342 2.10 -1.39 28.96
CA ARG A 342 1.72 -2.51 29.83
C ARG A 342 0.80 -2.08 30.97
N GLU A 343 1.09 -0.96 31.63
CA GLU A 343 0.25 -0.39 32.69
C GLU A 343 -1.16 -0.07 32.18
N GLU A 344 -1.26 0.57 31.01
CA GLU A 344 -2.54 0.88 30.38
C GLU A 344 -3.37 -0.39 30.11
N ILE A 345 -2.76 -1.45 29.56
CA ILE A 345 -3.47 -2.71 29.32
C ILE A 345 -3.92 -3.33 30.66
N LEU A 346 -3.06 -3.32 31.68
CA LEU A 346 -3.42 -3.85 33.00
C LEU A 346 -4.60 -3.07 33.60
N GLU A 347 -4.62 -1.74 33.51
CA GLU A 347 -5.70 -0.88 34.02
C GLU A 347 -7.04 -1.10 33.29
N VAL A 348 -7.02 -1.30 31.97
CA VAL A 348 -8.24 -1.47 31.18
C VAL A 348 -8.83 -2.88 31.36
N PHE A 349 -7.99 -3.91 31.51
CA PHE A 349 -8.43 -5.31 31.52
C PHE A 349 -8.54 -5.95 32.91
N VAL A 350 -8.49 -5.17 34.02
CA VAL A 350 -8.51 -5.63 35.44
C VAL A 350 -9.63 -6.63 35.79
N TRP A 351 -10.73 -6.71 35.02
CA TRP A 351 -11.94 -7.49 35.38
C TRP A 351 -12.31 -8.64 34.45
N CYS A 352 -11.51 -8.96 33.44
CA CYS A 352 -11.72 -10.18 32.67
C CYS A 352 -10.70 -11.23 33.08
N SER A 353 -11.19 -12.36 33.59
CA SER A 353 -10.46 -13.64 33.59
C SER A 353 -10.25 -14.06 32.13
N LEU A 354 -9.34 -13.39 31.44
CA LEU A 354 -8.86 -13.73 30.12
C LEU A 354 -7.38 -14.04 30.30
N ASP A 355 -7.07 -15.33 30.33
CA ASP A 355 -5.71 -15.88 30.16
C ASP A 355 -4.93 -15.14 29.04
N PHE A 356 -5.64 -14.58 28.06
CA PHE A 356 -5.12 -13.79 26.96
C PHE A 356 -4.29 -12.55 27.34
N ALA A 357 -4.69 -11.75 28.33
CA ALA A 357 -3.97 -10.53 28.69
C ALA A 357 -2.69 -10.86 29.49
N CYS A 358 -2.74 -11.85 30.39
CA CYS A 358 -1.57 -12.26 31.15
C CYS A 358 -0.46 -12.86 30.28
N HIS A 359 -0.79 -13.62 29.23
CA HIS A 359 0.23 -14.25 28.40
C HIS A 359 0.93 -13.27 27.42
N LEU A 360 0.21 -12.28 26.88
CA LEU A 360 0.77 -11.26 25.98
C LEU A 360 1.64 -10.22 26.74
N ILE A 361 1.31 -9.97 28.01
CA ILE A 361 1.93 -8.94 28.85
C ILE A 361 3.15 -9.46 29.64
N VAL A 362 3.23 -10.75 29.92
CA VAL A 362 4.23 -11.28 30.87
C VAL A 362 5.53 -11.72 30.20
N TRP A 363 5.53 -12.11 28.92
CA TRP A 363 6.63 -12.94 28.40
C TRP A 363 7.66 -12.29 27.49
N VAL A 364 7.48 -11.06 27.01
CA VAL A 364 8.40 -10.51 26.01
C VAL A 364 9.31 -9.43 26.57
N TRP A 365 10.37 -9.90 27.25
CA TRP A 365 11.58 -9.12 27.42
C TRP A 365 12.28 -9.04 26.06
N PHE A 366 12.03 -7.98 25.30
CA PHE A 366 12.87 -7.66 24.17
C PHE A 366 14.15 -7.00 24.67
N SER A 367 15.18 -7.80 24.89
CA SER A 367 16.56 -7.29 24.86
C SER A 367 17.08 -7.49 23.44
N ILE A 368 17.41 -6.40 22.75
CA ILE A 368 18.22 -6.46 21.51
C ILE A 368 19.68 -6.62 21.91
#